data_AF-A0A3A9V7R5-F1
#
_entry.id   AF-A0A3A9V7R5-F1
#
_cell.length_a   1.000
_cell.length_b   1.000
_cell.length_c   1.000
_cell.angle_alpha   90.00
_cell.angle_beta   90.00
_cell.angle_gamma   90.00
#
_symmetry.space_group_name_H-M   'P 1'
#
loop_
_entity.id
_entity.type
_entity.pdbx_description
1 polymer ?
#
loop_
_entity_poly.entity_id
_entity_poly.type
_entity_poly.pdbx_seq_one_letter_code
_entity_poly.pdbx_strand_id
1 'polypeptide(L)'
;MKKNNRIYIEFGIPEHGWLFMNFQWQDFSLEIDLSNVPTDPIEQLCDTLLQLSSGITNPSKVIWHLEPHCYYFEIKKLEKSYNIIISESDEFESKPVKLVKEFEGNYDQIILPLYRAIKKFNSYSYKKPHWDEMDSKRILKLTEQIKKEHNTI
;
A
#
# COMPACT_ATOMS: atom_id res chain seq x y z
N MET A 1 -18.07 -0.17 21.47
CA MET A 1 -17.07 0.41 20.53
C MET A 1 -17.02 -0.47 19.29
N LYS A 2 -17.33 0.06 18.10
CA LYS A 2 -17.11 -0.69 16.85
C LYS A 2 -15.60 -0.93 16.75
N LYS A 3 -15.14 -2.18 16.82
CA LYS A 3 -13.76 -2.49 16.43
C LYS A 3 -13.64 -2.05 14.97
N ASN A 4 -12.81 -1.04 14.70
CA ASN A 4 -12.52 -0.57 13.36
C ASN A 4 -11.66 -1.66 12.69
N ASN A 5 -12.32 -2.70 12.18
CA ASN A 5 -11.67 -3.79 11.44
C ASN A 5 -11.39 -3.35 10.00
N ARG A 6 -10.94 -2.12 9.77
CA ARG A 6 -10.64 -1.56 8.46
C ARG A 6 -9.29 -0.88 8.55
N ILE A 7 -8.46 -1.05 7.52
CA ILE A 7 -7.19 -0.34 7.41
C ILE A 7 -7.45 1.16 7.41
N TYR A 8 -6.74 1.88 8.26
CA TYR A 8 -6.47 3.29 8.08
C TYR A 8 -5.10 3.41 7.40
N ILE A 9 -5.03 4.17 6.31
CA ILE A 9 -3.76 4.54 5.69
C ILE A 9 -3.85 5.97 5.20
N GLU A 10 -2.86 6.77 5.57
CA GLU A 10 -2.72 8.16 5.14
C GLU A 10 -1.29 8.45 4.77
N PHE A 11 -1.13 9.14 3.64
CA PHE A 11 0.15 9.67 3.18
C PHE A 11 0.20 11.16 3.46
N GLY A 12 1.31 11.62 4.02
CA GLY A 12 1.60 13.03 4.26
C GLY A 12 1.92 13.78 2.97
N ILE A 13 2.52 14.96 3.13
CA ILE A 13 3.06 15.73 2.02
C ILE A 13 4.51 15.27 1.81
N PRO A 14 4.90 14.86 0.60
CA PRO A 14 6.27 14.46 0.34
C PRO A 14 7.22 15.67 0.36
N GLU A 15 8.39 15.49 0.95
CA GLU A 15 9.44 16.51 1.02
C GLU A 15 10.80 15.88 0.75
N HIS A 16 11.52 16.38 -0.26
CA HIS A 16 12.89 15.94 -0.58
C HIS A 16 13.05 14.41 -0.79
N GLY A 17 12.09 13.74 -1.42
CA GLY A 17 12.12 12.30 -1.65
C GLY A 17 11.63 11.46 -0.47
N TRP A 18 11.18 12.09 0.62
CA TRP A 18 10.58 11.45 1.78
C TRP A 18 9.07 11.62 1.79
N LEU A 19 8.34 10.58 2.23
CA LEU A 19 6.89 10.59 2.39
C LEU A 19 6.49 9.94 3.71
N PHE A 20 5.87 10.71 4.59
CA PHE A 20 5.28 10.16 5.80
C PHE A 20 4.08 9.25 5.47
N MET A 21 4.00 8.09 6.12
CA MET A 21 2.85 7.20 6.10
C MET A 21 2.39 6.87 7.52
N ASN A 22 1.08 7.00 7.77
CA ASN A 22 0.42 6.46 8.95
C ASN A 22 -0.48 5.30 8.54
N PHE A 23 -0.19 4.10 9.04
CA PHE A 23 -0.95 2.88 8.81
C PHE A 23 -1.48 2.32 10.13
N GLN A 24 -2.76 1.93 10.17
CA GLN A 24 -3.36 1.33 11.36
C GLN A 24 -4.29 0.17 11.01
N TRP A 25 -4.24 -0.88 11.83
CA TRP A 25 -5.17 -1.99 11.84
C TRP A 25 -5.37 -2.50 13.26
N GLN A 26 -6.58 -2.31 13.81
CA GLN A 26 -6.92 -2.71 15.18
C GLN A 26 -5.94 -2.16 16.24
N ASP A 27 -5.13 -3.05 16.82
CA ASP A 27 -4.12 -2.78 17.85
C ASP A 27 -2.73 -2.49 17.28
N PHE A 28 -2.58 -2.55 15.96
CA PHE A 28 -1.33 -2.30 15.25
C PHE A 28 -1.33 -0.93 14.59
N SER A 29 -0.24 -0.17 14.79
CA SER A 29 0.01 1.12 14.15
C SER A 29 1.46 1.18 13.66
N LEU A 30 1.66 1.78 12.50
CA LEU A 30 2.96 2.00 11.89
C LEU A 30 3.01 3.44 11.35
N GLU A 31 3.94 4.23 11.87
CA GLU A 31 4.20 5.61 11.43
C GLU A 31 5.66 5.67 10.97
N ILE A 32 5.87 5.91 9.67
CA ILE A 32 7.19 5.83 9.04
C ILE A 32 7.37 6.89 7.96
N ASP A 33 8.60 7.39 7.84
CA ASP A 33 9.02 8.22 6.71
C ASP A 33 9.64 7.33 5.64
N LEU A 34 9.10 7.43 4.43
CA LEU A 34 9.40 6.53 3.31
C LEU A 34 10.25 7.23 2.26
N SER A 35 11.34 6.59 1.83
CA SER A 35 12.11 7.00 0.65
C SER A 35 11.40 6.52 -0.63
N ASN A 36 11.42 7.35 -1.68
CA ASN A 36 11.08 6.92 -3.05
C ASN A 36 12.23 6.19 -3.77
N VAL A 37 13.37 6.02 -3.11
CA VAL A 37 14.56 5.32 -3.62
C VAL A 37 14.73 4.00 -2.88
N PRO A 38 15.11 2.90 -3.57
CA PRO A 38 15.32 2.76 -5.01
C PRO A 38 14.05 2.73 -5.87
N THR A 39 12.87 2.55 -5.27
CA THR A 39 11.61 2.37 -5.99
C THR A 39 10.48 3.11 -5.31
N ASP A 40 9.58 3.74 -6.10
CA ASP A 40 8.41 4.43 -5.55
C ASP A 40 7.41 3.42 -4.92
N PRO A 41 7.21 3.47 -3.60
CA PRO A 41 6.32 2.54 -2.91
C PRO A 41 4.83 2.76 -3.24
N ILE A 42 4.43 3.97 -3.64
CA ILE A 42 3.06 4.30 -4.01
C ILE A 42 2.73 3.73 -5.39
N GLU A 43 3.68 3.77 -6.33
CA GLU A 43 3.53 3.07 -7.61
C GLU A 43 3.44 1.55 -7.41
N GLN A 44 4.30 0.98 -6.56
CA GLN A 44 4.23 -0.44 -6.24
C GLN A 44 2.88 -0.84 -5.64
N LEU A 45 2.35 -0.05 -4.69
CA LEU A 45 1.03 -0.30 -4.12
C LEU A 45 -0.07 -0.24 -5.20
N CYS A 46 0.00 0.72 -6.12
CA CYS A 46 -0.92 0.81 -7.25
C CYS A 46 -0.87 -0.45 -8.13
N ASP A 47 0.34 -0.92 -8.47
CA ASP A 47 0.54 -2.12 -9.28
C ASP A 47 0.06 -3.39 -8.58
N THR A 48 0.33 -3.53 -7.28
CA THR A 48 -0.19 -4.62 -6.44
C THR A 48 -1.72 -4.66 -6.46
N LEU A 49 -2.39 -3.51 -6.30
CA LEU A 49 -3.85 -3.45 -6.37
C LEU A 49 -4.39 -3.79 -7.76
N LEU A 50 -3.75 -3.32 -8.83
CA LEU A 50 -4.10 -3.68 -10.22
C LEU A 50 -3.97 -5.18 -10.49
N GLN A 51 -2.93 -5.82 -9.96
CA GLN A 51 -2.72 -7.26 -10.07
C GLN A 51 -3.84 -8.03 -9.35
N LEU A 52 -4.18 -7.64 -8.12
CA LEU A 52 -5.26 -8.24 -7.33
C LEU A 52 -6.62 -8.14 -8.04
N SER A 53 -6.96 -6.96 -8.57
CA SER A 53 -8.21 -6.75 -9.30
C SER A 53 -8.23 -7.43 -10.67
N SER A 54 -7.07 -7.80 -11.20
CA SER A 54 -6.94 -8.63 -12.41
C SER A 54 -6.99 -10.14 -12.10
N GLY A 55 -7.15 -10.54 -10.83
CA GLY A 55 -7.30 -11.93 -10.40
C GLY A 55 -6.00 -12.62 -9.98
N ILE A 56 -4.87 -11.91 -9.92
CA ILE A 56 -3.62 -12.46 -9.42
C ILE A 56 -3.74 -12.62 -7.90
N THR A 57 -3.54 -13.85 -7.41
CA THR A 57 -3.70 -14.16 -5.98
C THR A 57 -2.50 -13.79 -5.14
N ASN A 58 -1.30 -13.86 -5.72
CA ASN A 58 -0.04 -13.51 -5.07
C ASN A 58 0.69 -12.44 -5.90
N PRO A 59 0.28 -11.16 -5.79
CA PRO A 59 0.91 -10.05 -6.48
C PRO A 59 2.32 -9.77 -5.92
N SER A 60 3.03 -8.85 -6.58
CA SER A 60 4.29 -8.31 -6.06
C SER A 60 4.08 -7.66 -4.68
N LYS A 61 5.08 -7.83 -3.80
CA LYS A 61 5.13 -7.13 -2.51
C LYS A 61 5.38 -5.64 -2.71
N VAL A 62 4.83 -4.82 -1.82
CA VAL A 62 5.16 -3.40 -1.70
C VAL A 62 6.33 -3.26 -0.74
N ILE A 63 7.34 -2.49 -1.11
CA ILE A 63 8.54 -2.28 -0.30
C ILE A 63 8.55 -0.83 0.17
N TRP A 64 8.53 -0.65 1.48
CA TRP A 64 8.56 0.64 2.16
C TRP A 64 9.98 0.88 2.65
N HIS A 65 10.75 1.70 1.92
CA HIS A 65 12.15 1.97 2.21
C HIS A 65 12.31 3.05 3.28
N LEU A 66 13.08 2.78 4.34
CA LEU A 66 13.45 3.73 5.40
C LEU A 66 14.96 4.04 5.41
N GLU A 67 15.74 3.38 4.53
CA GLU A 67 17.19 3.49 4.36
C GLU A 67 18.04 3.32 5.66
N PRO A 68 18.69 2.16 5.89
CA PRO A 68 18.68 0.91 5.09
C PRO A 68 17.50 -0.02 5.41
N HIS A 69 16.77 0.26 6.50
CA HIS A 69 15.67 -0.55 6.99
C HIS A 69 14.48 -0.55 6.02
N CYS A 70 13.71 -1.63 5.97
CA CYS A 70 12.58 -1.79 5.05
C CYS A 70 11.41 -2.51 5.72
N TYR A 71 10.18 -2.09 5.38
CA TYR A 71 9.00 -2.93 5.56
C TYR A 71 8.55 -3.55 4.23
N TYR A 72 8.05 -4.77 4.29
CA TYR A 72 7.48 -5.50 3.17
C TYR A 72 6.02 -5.80 3.44
N PHE A 73 5.15 -5.33 2.55
CA PHE A 73 3.73 -5.64 2.60
C PHE A 73 3.40 -6.62 1.48
N GLU A 74 3.04 -7.84 1.84
CA GLU A 74 2.48 -8.83 0.93
C GLU A 74 0.96 -8.83 1.08
N ILE A 75 0.22 -8.60 0.00
CA ILE A 75 -1.25 -8.61 0.00
C ILE A 75 -1.70 -9.76 -0.89
N LYS A 76 -2.28 -10.81 -0.31
CA LYS A 76 -2.69 -12.02 -1.02
C LYS A 76 -4.21 -12.08 -1.14
N LYS A 77 -4.74 -12.42 -2.31
CA LYS A 77 -6.17 -12.70 -2.51
C LYS A 77 -6.46 -14.14 -2.11
N LEU A 78 -7.40 -14.30 -1.19
CA LEU A 78 -8.01 -15.57 -0.82
C LEU A 78 -9.37 -15.69 -1.54
N GLU A 79 -10.07 -16.82 -1.38
CA GLU A 79 -11.35 -17.04 -2.06
C GLU A 79 -12.40 -15.96 -1.79
N LYS A 80 -12.45 -15.43 -0.55
CA LYS A 80 -13.48 -14.48 -0.09
C LYS A 80 -12.92 -13.26 0.64
N SER A 81 -11.60 -13.13 0.69
CA SER A 81 -10.91 -12.19 1.56
C SER A 81 -9.49 -11.92 1.05
N TYR A 82 -8.77 -11.09 1.79
CA TYR A 82 -7.37 -10.76 1.52
C TYR A 82 -6.58 -10.94 2.80
N ASN A 83 -5.39 -11.51 2.67
CA ASN A 83 -4.42 -11.65 3.75
C ASN A 83 -3.30 -10.62 3.53
N ILE A 84 -2.93 -9.90 4.59
CA ILE A 84 -1.78 -9.00 4.60
C ILE A 84 -0.74 -9.54 5.55
N ILE A 85 0.48 -9.68 5.05
CA ILE A 85 1.66 -10.01 5.82
C ILE A 85 2.58 -8.79 5.79
N ILE A 86 2.89 -8.27 6.97
CA ILE A 86 3.84 -7.19 7.18
C ILE A 86 5.08 -7.80 7.82
N SER A 87 6.22 -7.61 7.17
CA SER A 87 7.51 -8.02 7.69
C SER A 87 8.54 -6.89 7.56
N GLU A 88 9.60 -6.96 8.35
CA GLU A 88 10.66 -5.94 8.40
C GLU A 88 12.05 -6.58 8.20
N SER A 89 12.99 -5.78 7.70
CA SER A 89 14.41 -6.14 7.66
C SER A 89 15.29 -4.91 7.90
N ASP A 90 16.44 -5.10 8.54
CA ASP A 90 17.40 -4.03 8.82
C ASP A 90 18.10 -3.51 7.56
N GLU A 91 18.22 -4.34 6.52
CA GLU A 91 18.81 -3.96 5.23
C GLU A 91 17.95 -4.42 4.05
N PHE A 92 17.92 -3.62 2.98
CA PHE A 92 17.23 -3.95 1.74
C PHE A 92 17.71 -5.30 1.17
N GLU A 93 16.76 -6.20 0.91
CA GLU A 93 16.97 -7.57 0.38
C GLU A 93 17.79 -8.51 1.27
N SER A 94 18.13 -8.09 2.50
CA SER A 94 18.77 -8.98 3.46
C SER A 94 17.78 -10.01 4.04
N LYS A 95 18.31 -11.15 4.45
CA LYS A 95 17.61 -12.16 5.24
C LYS A 95 18.31 -12.31 6.60
N PRO A 96 17.57 -12.60 7.68
CA PRO A 96 16.14 -12.94 7.73
C PRO A 96 15.20 -11.73 7.73
N VAL A 97 13.99 -11.92 7.20
CA VAL A 97 12.89 -10.95 7.33
C VAL A 97 12.07 -11.33 8.57
N LYS A 98 11.76 -10.37 9.45
CA LYS A 98 11.01 -10.60 10.68
C LYS A 98 9.54 -10.30 10.47
N LEU A 99 8.67 -11.25 10.80
CA LEU A 99 7.22 -11.04 10.78
C LEU A 99 6.82 -10.02 11.85
N VAL A 100 6.13 -8.96 11.43
CA VAL A 100 5.65 -7.88 12.31
C VAL A 100 4.16 -8.06 12.61
N LYS A 101 3.36 -8.31 11.57
CA LYS A 101 1.91 -8.49 11.69
C LYS A 101 1.39 -9.33 10.53
N GLU A 102 0.38 -10.15 10.80
CA GLU A 102 -0.42 -10.80 9.79
C GLU A 102 -1.90 -10.65 10.14
N PHE A 103 -2.74 -10.34 9.16
CA PHE A 103 -4.18 -10.26 9.36
C PHE A 103 -4.97 -10.48 8.07
N GLU A 104 -6.25 -10.78 8.24
CA GLU A 104 -7.20 -10.99 7.14
C GLU A 104 -8.31 -9.93 7.18
N GLY A 105 -8.80 -9.55 6.02
CA GLY A 105 -9.95 -8.66 5.87
C GLY A 105 -10.62 -8.84 4.50
N ASN A 106 -11.86 -8.37 4.39
CA ASN A 106 -12.56 -8.34 3.12
C ASN A 106 -12.15 -7.13 2.26
N TYR A 107 -12.76 -7.01 1.09
CA TYR A 107 -12.54 -5.92 0.15
C TYR A 107 -12.68 -4.52 0.78
N ASP A 108 -13.75 -4.31 1.54
CA ASP A 108 -14.06 -3.03 2.19
C ASP A 108 -13.09 -2.69 3.31
N GLN A 109 -12.45 -3.69 3.91
CA GLN A 109 -11.54 -3.55 5.03
C GLN A 109 -10.09 -3.33 4.56
N ILE A 110 -9.72 -3.85 3.39
CA ILE A 110 -8.34 -3.85 2.87
C ILE A 110 -8.22 -3.04 1.58
N ILE A 111 -8.89 -3.45 0.51
CA ILE A 111 -8.67 -2.91 -0.83
C ILE A 111 -9.18 -1.48 -0.94
N LEU A 112 -10.40 -1.24 -0.45
CA LEU A 112 -11.04 0.06 -0.58
C LEU A 112 -10.29 1.19 0.15
N PRO A 113 -9.79 1.01 1.39
CA PRO A 113 -8.93 2.01 2.04
C PRO A 113 -7.62 2.28 1.31
N LEU A 114 -6.91 1.24 0.85
CA LEU A 114 -5.64 1.40 0.11
C LEU A 114 -5.85 2.17 -1.19
N TYR A 115 -6.90 1.82 -1.95
CA TYR A 115 -7.30 2.56 -3.15
C TYR A 115 -7.59 4.04 -2.84
N ARG A 116 -8.34 4.32 -1.77
CA ARG A 116 -8.68 5.70 -1.38
C ARG A 116 -7.45 6.50 -0.98
N ALA A 117 -6.49 5.88 -0.30
CA ALA A 117 -5.23 6.54 0.04
C ALA A 117 -4.43 6.92 -1.20
N ILE A 118 -4.29 6.02 -2.18
CA ILE A 118 -3.66 6.32 -3.48
C ILE A 118 -4.39 7.46 -4.19
N LYS A 119 -5.74 7.40 -4.25
CA LYS A 119 -6.55 8.46 -4.89
C LYS A 119 -6.39 9.81 -4.22
N LYS A 120 -6.32 9.84 -2.89
CA LYS A 120 -6.08 11.06 -2.12
C LYS A 120 -4.69 11.59 -2.41
N PHE A 121 -3.66 10.76 -2.33
CA PHE A 121 -2.28 11.14 -2.65
C PHE A 121 -2.17 11.73 -4.06
N ASN A 122 -2.73 11.06 -5.07
CA ASN A 122 -2.73 11.51 -6.46
C ASN A 122 -3.66 12.71 -6.75
N SER A 123 -4.49 13.15 -5.80
CA SER A 123 -5.31 14.36 -5.98
C SER A 123 -4.50 15.64 -5.82
N TYR A 124 -3.30 15.54 -5.24
CA TYR A 124 -2.34 16.62 -5.11
C TYR A 124 -1.33 16.57 -6.27
N SER A 125 -0.83 17.73 -6.68
CA SER A 125 0.24 17.84 -7.66
C SER A 125 1.57 18.06 -6.94
N TYR A 126 2.40 17.03 -6.90
CA TYR A 126 3.77 17.12 -6.40
C TYR A 126 4.74 17.28 -7.56
N LYS A 127 5.85 18.01 -7.34
CA LYS A 127 6.88 18.21 -8.37
C LYS A 127 8.24 17.88 -7.80
N LYS A 128 9.17 17.52 -8.70
CA LYS A 128 10.59 17.42 -8.37
C LYS A 128 11.07 18.69 -7.67
N PRO A 129 11.92 18.57 -6.64
CA PRO A 129 12.59 17.36 -6.16
C PRO A 129 11.81 16.55 -5.10
N HIS A 130 10.55 16.89 -4.82
CA HIS A 130 9.83 16.34 -3.65
C HIS A 130 9.29 14.93 -3.90
N TRP A 131 8.61 14.73 -5.03
CA TRP A 131 8.09 13.44 -5.48
C TRP A 131 7.75 13.53 -6.96
N ASP A 132 7.75 12.41 -7.67
CA ASP A 132 7.35 12.36 -9.08
C ASP A 132 5.82 12.27 -9.21
N GLU A 133 5.27 12.85 -10.28
CA GLU A 133 3.84 12.69 -10.57
C GLU A 133 3.57 11.24 -10.99
N MET A 134 2.58 10.61 -10.35
CA MET A 134 2.17 9.26 -10.74
C MET A 134 1.58 9.25 -12.17
N ASP A 135 1.76 8.14 -12.88
CA ASP A 135 1.14 7.95 -14.19
C ASP A 135 -0.41 7.95 -14.08
N SER A 136 -1.01 9.05 -14.54
CA SER A 136 -2.47 9.23 -14.59
C SER A 136 -3.22 8.08 -15.26
N LYS A 137 -2.61 7.41 -16.27
CA LYS A 137 -3.22 6.25 -16.94
C LYS A 137 -3.33 5.05 -16.00
N ARG A 138 -2.35 4.84 -15.12
CA ARG A 138 -2.39 3.77 -14.10
C ARG A 138 -3.52 3.99 -13.10
N ILE A 139 -3.66 5.22 -12.60
CA ILE A 139 -4.73 5.58 -11.65
C ILE A 139 -6.12 5.45 -12.26
N LEU A 140 -6.28 5.83 -13.53
CA LEU A 140 -7.53 5.64 -14.26
C LEU A 140 -7.87 4.15 -14.39
N LYS A 141 -6.91 3.33 -14.84
CA LYS A 141 -7.07 1.87 -14.94
C LYS A 141 -7.45 1.24 -13.60
N LEU A 142 -6.78 1.64 -12.51
CA LEU A 142 -7.09 1.15 -11.16
C LEU A 142 -8.52 1.54 -10.77
N THR A 143 -8.90 2.79 -11.00
CA THR A 143 -10.26 3.28 -10.72
C THR A 143 -11.33 2.48 -11.48
N GLU A 144 -11.10 2.16 -12.74
CA GLU A 144 -12.03 1.35 -13.55
C GLU A 144 -12.16 -0.08 -13.01
N GLN A 145 -11.05 -0.72 -12.65
CA GLN A 145 -11.05 -2.09 -12.14
C GLN A 145 -11.73 -2.18 -10.76
N ILE A 146 -11.41 -1.26 -9.85
CA ILE A 146 -12.02 -1.18 -8.51
C ILE A 146 -13.53 -0.95 -8.61
N LYS A 147 -14.00 -0.07 -9.51
CA LYS A 147 -15.44 0.12 -9.74
C LYS A 147 -16.14 -1.13 -10.26
N LYS A 148 -15.50 -1.89 -11.15
CA LYS A 148 -16.05 -3.16 -11.66
C LYS A 148 -16.17 -4.19 -10.54
N GLU A 149 -15.11 -4.38 -9.74
CA GLU A 149 -15.07 -5.35 -8.65
C GLU A 149 -16.09 -5.01 -7.55
N HIS A 150 -16.18 -3.74 -7.15
CA HIS A 150 -17.17 -3.28 -6.18
C HIS A 150 -18.62 -3.46 -6.65
N ASN A 151 -18.90 -3.39 -7.96
CA ASN A 151 -20.25 -3.63 -8.49
C ASN A 151 -20.58 -5.13 -8.66
N THR A 152 -19.60 -6.03 -8.44
CA THR A 152 -19.75 -7.47 -8.64
C THR A 152 -19.83 -8.25 -7.30
N ILE A 153 -19.42 -7.62 -6.19
CA ILE A 153 -19.47 -8.14 -4.82
C ILE A 153 -20.77 -7.69 -4.15
#